data_AF-A0A382VBR7-F1
#
_entry.id   AF-A0A382VBR7-F1
#
_cell.length_a   1.000
_cell.length_b   1.000
_cell.length_c   1.000
_cell.angle_alpha   90.00
_cell.angle_beta   90.00
_cell.angle_gamma   90.00
#
_symmetry.space_group_name_H-M   'P 1'
#
loop_
_entity.id
_entity.type
_entity.pdbx_description
1 polymer ?
#
loop_
_entity_poly.entity_id
_entity_poly.type
_entity_poly.pdbx_seq_one_letter_code
_entity_poly.pdbx_strand_id
1 'polypeptide(L)' 'MLDLVAKKLFLTKGIGVADDKLTSFEFALRQAGIAGTNIVLISSIFPPYASLLSRKDGLKLIKPGQILFSIYSRNQ' A
#
# COMPACT_ATOMS: atom_id res chain seq x y z
N MET A 1 2.94 0.99 25.22
CA MET A 1 3.04 1.85 24.02
C MET A 1 2.98 0.94 22.80
N LEU A 2 2.36 1.37 21.70
CA LEU A 2 2.28 0.58 20.45
C LEU A 2 3.63 0.63 19.71
N ASP A 3 4.17 -0.53 19.31
CA ASP A 3 5.33 -0.62 18.40
C ASP A 3 4.85 -0.47 16.95
N LEU A 4 5.09 0.70 16.36
CA LEU A 4 4.68 1.03 14.99
C LEU A 4 5.83 0.84 13.98
N VAL A 5 6.92 0.15 14.35
CA VAL A 5 8.03 -0.12 13.44
C VAL A 5 7.72 -1.34 12.58
N ALA A 6 7.46 -1.10 11.28
CA ALA A 6 7.19 -2.18 10.33
C ALA A 6 8.38 -3.16 10.23
N LYS A 7 8.08 -4.47 10.33
CA LYS A 7 9.08 -5.55 10.20
C LYS A 7 9.03 -6.25 8.84
N LYS A 8 7.92 -6.08 8.10
CA LYS A 8 7.67 -6.68 6.79
C LYS A 8 7.11 -5.60 5.88
N LEU A 9 7.68 -5.47 4.69
CA LEU A 9 7.21 -4.56 3.65
C LEU A 9 7.03 -5.35 2.37
N PHE A 10 6.21 -4.84 1.46
CA PHE A 10 6.16 -5.33 0.08
C PHE A 10 5.85 -4.15 -0.84
N LEU A 11 6.26 -4.27 -2.10
CA LEU A 11 5.97 -3.27 -3.11
C LEU A 11 4.79 -3.74 -3.96
N THR A 12 3.93 -2.80 -4.31
CA THR A 12 2.85 -3.02 -5.26
C THR A 12 2.68 -1.77 -6.12
N LYS A 13 2.09 -1.95 -7.30
CA LYS A 13 1.75 -0.86 -8.21
C LYS A 13 0.47 -1.20 -8.94
N GLY A 14 -0.22 -0.16 -9.37
CA GLY A 14 -1.38 -0.29 -10.22
C GLY A 14 -1.56 0.94 -11.09
N ILE A 15 -2.32 0.75 -12.15
CA ILE A 15 -2.75 1.73 -13.13
C ILE A 15 -4.27 1.65 -13.13
N GLY A 16 -4.91 2.80 -13.04
CA GLY A 16 -6.35 2.92 -13.17
C GLY A 16 -6.66 4.01 -14.18
N VAL A 17 -7.56 3.71 -15.10
CA VAL A 17 -8.01 4.64 -16.14
C VAL A 17 -9.49 4.88 -15.91
N ALA A 18 -9.85 6.14 -15.69
CA ALA A 18 -11.22 6.61 -15.54
C ALA A 18 -11.28 8.08 -15.91
N ASP A 19 -12.49 8.58 -16.15
CA ASP A 19 -12.72 9.98 -16.53
C ASP A 19 -12.39 10.96 -15.39
N ASP A 20 -12.52 10.52 -14.14
CA ASP A 20 -12.18 11.30 -12.96
C ASP A 20 -11.01 10.73 -12.17
N LYS A 21 -10.30 11.63 -11.48
CA LYS A 21 -9.08 11.32 -10.73
C LYS A 21 -9.31 10.37 -9.56
N LEU A 22 -10.46 10.44 -8.90
CA LEU A 22 -10.73 9.63 -7.72
C LEU A 22 -10.97 8.17 -8.12
N THR A 23 -11.79 7.95 -9.15
CA THR A 23 -12.06 6.63 -9.70
C THR A 23 -10.80 6.03 -10.35
N SER A 24 -10.01 6.83 -11.07
CA SER A 24 -8.72 6.39 -11.62
C SER A 24 -7.78 5.91 -10.50
N PHE A 25 -7.71 6.65 -9.40
CA PHE A 25 -6.92 6.24 -8.23
C PHE A 25 -7.48 4.97 -7.58
N GLU A 26 -8.80 4.83 -7.46
CA GLU A 26 -9.46 3.64 -6.91
C GLU A 26 -9.16 2.38 -7.74
N PHE A 27 -9.25 2.47 -9.07
CA PHE A 27 -8.87 1.40 -9.99
C PHE A 27 -7.39 1.03 -9.89
N ALA A 28 -6.51 2.02 -9.72
CA ALA A 28 -5.09 1.78 -9.48
C ALA A 28 -4.87 0.99 -8.18
N LEU A 29 -5.59 1.32 -7.10
CA LEU A 29 -5.53 0.58 -5.84
C LEU A 29 -6.07 -0.85 -5.98
N ARG A 30 -7.14 -1.04 -6.77
CA ARG A 30 -7.68 -2.37 -7.08
C ARG A 30 -6.66 -3.22 -7.81
N GLN A 31 -6.05 -2.68 -8.87
CA GLN A 31 -5.01 -3.41 -9.61
C GLN A 31 -3.78 -3.69 -8.73
N ALA A 32 -3.43 -2.76 -7.85
CA ALA A 32 -2.37 -2.95 -6.84
C ALA A 32 -2.72 -4.01 -5.79
N GLY A 33 -3.98 -4.40 -5.65
CA GLY A 33 -4.45 -5.43 -4.72
C GLY A 33 -4.60 -4.93 -3.28
N ILE A 34 -4.58 -3.61 -3.07
CA ILE A 34 -4.71 -2.98 -1.75
C ILE A 34 -5.98 -2.12 -1.62
N ALA A 35 -6.89 -2.21 -2.59
CA ALA A 35 -8.22 -1.63 -2.46
C ALA A 35 -8.97 -2.21 -1.25
N GLY A 36 -9.86 -1.40 -0.66
CA GLY A 36 -10.60 -1.79 0.55
C GLY A 36 -9.78 -1.72 1.84
N THR A 37 -8.63 -1.06 1.83
CA THR A 37 -7.82 -0.73 3.01
C THR A 37 -7.81 0.79 3.25
N ASN A 38 -7.41 1.20 4.45
CA ASN A 38 -7.24 2.61 4.80
C ASN A 38 -5.75 2.96 4.68
N ILE A 39 -5.37 3.75 3.67
CA ILE A 39 -3.97 4.03 3.38
C ILE A 39 -3.53 5.32 4.09
N VAL A 40 -2.53 5.23 4.96
CA VAL A 40 -1.90 6.37 5.64
C VAL A 40 -0.57 6.64 4.97
N LEU A 41 -0.43 7.81 4.35
CA LEU A 41 0.83 8.24 3.78
C LEU A 41 1.82 8.56 4.91
N ILE A 42 3.00 7.95 4.88
CA ILE A 42 4.10 8.21 5.82
C ILE A 42 5.37 8.66 5.09
N SER A 43 6.34 9.17 5.87
CA SER A 43 7.67 9.52 5.37
C SER A 43 8.39 8.31 4.76
N SER A 44 9.18 8.54 3.72
CA SER A 44 9.85 7.51 2.93
C SER A 44 11.10 6.92 3.59
N ILE A 45 10.93 6.22 4.72
CA ILE A 45 12.04 5.60 5.48
C ILE A 45 11.87 4.09 5.50
N PHE A 46 12.90 3.36 5.06
CA PHE A 46 12.95 1.89 5.17
C PHE A 46 13.46 1.51 6.58
N PRO A 47 12.68 0.80 7.41
CA PRO A 47 13.10 0.47 8.76
C PRO A 47 14.28 -0.51 8.78
N PRO A 48 15.24 -0.37 9.71
CA PRO A 48 16.33 -1.32 9.84
C PRO A 48 15.80 -2.73 10.16
N TYR A 49 16.46 -3.75 9.60
CA TYR A 49 16.14 -5.18 9.76
C TYR A 49 14.77 -5.62 9.22
N ALA A 50 14.00 -4.74 8.58
CA ALA A 50 12.74 -5.13 7.99
C ALA A 50 12.95 -5.97 6.72
N SER A 51 12.11 -7.00 6.54
CA SER A 51 12.20 -7.88 5.36
C SER A 51 11.29 -7.38 4.24
N LEU A 52 11.84 -7.34 3.02
CA LEU A 52 11.06 -7.10 1.82
C LEU A 52 10.49 -8.41 1.29
N LEU A 53 9.17 -8.54 1.31
CA LEU A 53 8.43 -9.70 0.82
C LEU A 53 8.10 -9.56 -0.67
N SER A 54 7.82 -10.70 -1.30
CA SER A 54 7.14 -10.70 -2.60
C SER A 54 5.77 -10.03 -2.49
N ARG A 55 5.28 -9.46 -3.59
CA ARG A 55 3.91 -8.91 -3.64
C ARG A 55 2.87 -9.95 -3.23
N LYS A 56 3.01 -11.18 -3.72
CA LYS A 56 2.07 -12.29 -3.43
C LYS A 56 2.00 -12.58 -1.93
N ASP A 57 3.14 -12.61 -1.24
CA ASP A 57 3.17 -12.93 0.19
C ASP A 57 2.77 -11.74 1.06
N GLY A 58 3.12 -10.52 0.64
CA GLY A 58 2.67 -9.30 1.30
C GLY A 58 1.14 -9.14 1.27
N LEU A 59 0.50 -9.39 0.12
CA LEU A 59 -0.95 -9.30 -0.03
C LEU A 59 -1.71 -10.29 0.87
N LYS A 60 -1.16 -11.48 1.14
CA LYS A 60 -1.77 -12.45 2.07
C LYS A 60 -1.83 -11.96 3.52
N LEU A 61 -1.01 -10.97 3.89
CA LEU A 61 -0.96 -10.42 5.25
C LEU A 61 -1.97 -9.28 5.47
N ILE A 62 -2.64 -8.81 4.41
CA ILE A 62 -3.59 -7.70 4.48
C ILE A 62 -4.96 -8.20 4.90
N LYS A 63 -5.59 -7.46 5.81
CA LYS A 63 -7.00 -7.63 6.18
C LYS A 63 -7.87 -6.52 5.56
N PRO A 64 -9.09 -6.83 5.12
CA PRO A 64 -10.05 -5.79 4.71
C PRO A 64 -10.23 -4.73 5.80
N GLY A 65 -10.27 -3.44 5.42
CA GLY A 65 -10.42 -2.31 6.32
C GLY A 65 -9.15 -1.92 7.12
N GLN A 66 -8.07 -2.70 7.04
CA GLN A 66 -6.84 -2.44 7.78
C GLN A 66 -6.22 -1.09 7.44
N ILE A 67 -5.62 -0.42 8.44
CA ILE A 67 -4.76 0.74 8.22
C ILE A 67 -3.41 0.26 7.69
N LEU A 68 -3.03 0.72 6.49
CA LEU A 68 -1.74 0.48 5.86
C LEU A 68 -0.91 1.76 5.88
N PHE A 69 0.12 1.79 6.72
CA PHE A 69 1.18 2.80 6.61
C PHE A 69 1.96 2.56 5.32
N SER A 70 1.84 3.49 4.38
CA SER A 70 2.31 3.34 3.02
C SER A 70 3.12 4.55 2.58
N ILE A 71 4.13 4.28 1.76
CA ILE A 71 4.83 5.29 1.00
C ILE A 71 4.35 5.12 -0.44
N TYR A 72 3.75 6.15 -1.03
CA TYR A 72 3.33 6.08 -2.42
C TYR A 72 3.50 7.43 -3.10
N SER A 73 3.78 7.37 -4.40
CA SER A 73 3.64 8.49 -5.32
C SER A 73 2.56 8.13 -6.32
N ARG A 74 1.81 9.13 -6.78
CA ARG A 74 0.85 8.98 -7.86
C ARG A 74 1.11 10.08 -8.88
N ASN A 75 1.23 9.70 -10.13
CA ASN A 75 1.21 10.65 -11.24
C ASN A 75 -0.25 10.94 -11.57
N GLN A 76 -0.56 12.21 -11.78
CA GLN A 76 -1.90 12.68 -12.13
C GLN A 76 -1.98 12.97 -13.62
#